data_AF-A0A954KI31-F1
#
_entry.id   AF-A0A954KI31-F1
#
_cell.length_a   1.000
_cell.length_b   1.000
_cell.length_c   1.000
_cell.angle_alpha   90.00
_cell.angle_beta   90.00
_cell.angle_gamma   90.00
#
_symmetry.space_group_name_H-M   'P 1'
#
loop_
_entity.id
_entity.type
_entity.pdbx_description
1 polymer ?
#
loop_
_entity_poly.entity_id
_entity_poly.type
_entity_poly.pdbx_seq_one_letter_code
_entity_poly.pdbx_strand_id
1 'polypeptide(L)'
;MPDSSPGDELEPEETDDFDGDDETVSPALAAYNTVTDTVTGVNVRMSDNVFQAIFIFVSAILVAIITAVACLAFPGWQLKWYEGVLIGAFGGVIFGVFASGTILMVYRAFRHLQGKHD
;
A
#
# COMPACT_ATOMS: atom_id res chain seq x y z
N MET A 1 -74.73 0.79 22.92
CA MET A 1 -73.60 1.37 22.17
C MET A 1 -72.70 0.20 21.80
N PRO A 2 -72.59 -0.18 20.53
CA PRO A 2 -71.64 -1.19 20.10
C PRO A 2 -70.24 -0.59 19.99
N ASP A 3 -69.30 -1.19 20.71
CA ASP A 3 -67.88 -0.85 20.73
C ASP A 3 -67.18 -1.37 19.47
N SER A 4 -66.22 -0.59 19.00
CA SER A 4 -65.60 -0.61 17.69
C SER A 4 -64.31 -1.43 17.67
N SER A 5 -64.23 -2.30 16.67
CA SER A 5 -63.02 -2.76 15.95
C SER A 5 -62.02 -3.68 16.69
N PRO A 6 -61.91 -4.95 16.25
CA PRO A 6 -60.73 -5.78 16.47
C PRO A 6 -59.77 -5.65 15.28
N GLY A 7 -58.48 -5.52 15.54
CA GLY A 7 -57.44 -5.59 14.50
C GLY A 7 -56.35 -4.57 14.72
N ASP A 8 -55.22 -5.07 15.23
CA ASP A 8 -53.84 -4.68 14.91
C ASP A 8 -52.94 -4.93 16.14
N GLU A 9 -52.90 -6.19 16.58
CA GLU A 9 -51.75 -6.68 17.35
C GLU A 9 -50.68 -7.05 16.32
N LEU A 10 -49.62 -6.24 16.30
CA LEU A 10 -48.44 -6.41 15.46
C LEU A 10 -47.78 -7.76 15.79
N GLU A 11 -47.85 -8.70 14.85
CA GLU A 11 -47.05 -9.92 14.92
C GLU A 11 -45.55 -9.55 14.76
N PRO A 12 -44.65 -10.19 15.54
CA PRO A 12 -43.23 -9.97 15.40
C PRO A 12 -42.75 -10.49 14.04
N GLU A 13 -42.14 -9.60 13.24
CA GLU A 13 -41.44 -9.96 12.00
C GLU A 13 -40.40 -11.05 12.34
N GLU A 14 -40.59 -12.24 11.77
CA GLU A 14 -39.64 -13.33 11.83
C GLU A 14 -38.30 -12.86 11.25
N THR A 15 -37.25 -13.00 12.05
CA THR A 15 -35.87 -12.85 11.59
C THR A 15 -35.58 -14.00 10.65
N ASP A 16 -35.64 -13.73 9.35
CA ASP A 16 -35.28 -14.70 8.33
C ASP A 16 -33.82 -15.11 8.50
N ASP A 17 -33.67 -16.42 8.66
CA ASP A 17 -32.44 -17.13 8.88
C ASP A 17 -31.48 -16.99 7.68
N PHE A 18 -30.20 -17.01 8.04
CA PHE A 18 -29.05 -17.04 7.16
C PHE A 18 -29.11 -18.27 6.23
N ASP A 19 -29.49 -18.07 4.97
CA ASP A 19 -29.36 -19.07 3.92
C ASP A 19 -28.32 -18.59 2.90
N GLY A 20 -27.23 -19.34 2.79
CA GLY A 20 -26.20 -19.08 1.80
C GLY A 20 -26.69 -19.55 0.44
N ASP A 21 -26.70 -18.65 -0.55
CA ASP A 21 -26.49 -18.95 -1.97
C ASP A 21 -26.39 -17.64 -2.77
N ASP A 22 -25.36 -17.57 -3.63
CA ASP A 22 -25.20 -16.61 -4.75
C ASP A 22 -25.48 -15.13 -4.43
N GLU A 23 -24.60 -14.50 -3.63
CA GLU A 23 -24.65 -13.07 -3.36
C GLU A 23 -24.27 -12.28 -4.64
N THR A 24 -25.21 -12.10 -5.56
CA THR A 24 -25.12 -11.07 -6.59
C THR A 24 -25.12 -9.74 -5.86
N VAL A 25 -23.92 -9.27 -5.54
CA VAL A 25 -23.65 -8.00 -4.89
C VAL A 25 -24.54 -6.95 -5.56
N SER A 26 -25.45 -6.33 -4.79
CA SER A 26 -26.33 -5.28 -5.31
C SER A 26 -25.50 -4.31 -6.14
N PRO A 27 -25.97 -3.88 -7.33
CA PRO A 27 -25.21 -2.93 -8.17
C PRO A 27 -24.76 -1.69 -7.39
N ALA A 28 -25.54 -1.28 -6.39
CA ALA A 28 -25.21 -0.19 -5.47
C ALA A 28 -24.05 -0.53 -4.53
N LEU A 29 -23.98 -1.75 -3.99
CA LEU A 29 -22.89 -2.21 -3.13
C LEU A 29 -21.60 -2.42 -3.95
N ALA A 30 -21.70 -2.96 -5.16
CA ALA A 30 -20.57 -3.10 -6.08
C ALA A 30 -20.00 -1.73 -6.51
N ALA A 31 -20.88 -0.76 -6.81
CA ALA A 31 -20.47 0.62 -7.09
C ALA A 31 -19.86 1.29 -5.86
N TYR A 32 -20.45 1.09 -4.67
CA TYR A 32 -19.92 1.60 -3.41
C TYR A 32 -18.53 1.03 -3.10
N ASN A 33 -18.31 -0.28 -3.24
CA ASN A 33 -17.02 -0.92 -3.05
C ASN A 33 -16.00 -0.41 -4.07
N THR A 34 -16.39 -0.28 -5.34
CA THR A 34 -15.51 0.28 -6.38
C THR A 34 -15.10 1.72 -6.08
N VAL A 35 -16.06 2.59 -5.73
CA VAL A 35 -15.77 4.00 -5.41
C VAL A 35 -14.92 4.10 -4.15
N THR A 36 -15.23 3.32 -3.11
CA THR A 36 -14.48 3.32 -1.85
C THR A 36 -13.07 2.76 -2.04
N ASP A 37 -12.86 1.71 -2.84
CA ASP A 37 -11.53 1.17 -3.15
C ASP A 37 -10.72 2.11 -4.04
N THR A 38 -11.37 2.88 -4.92
CA THR A 38 -10.71 3.86 -5.78
C THR A 38 -10.35 5.13 -5.00
N VAL A 39 -11.22 5.61 -4.12
CA VAL A 39 -11.00 6.88 -3.40
C VAL A 39 -10.19 6.66 -2.11
N THR A 40 -10.57 5.67 -1.31
CA THR A 40 -9.92 5.36 -0.02
C THR A 40 -8.65 4.54 -0.24
N GLY A 41 -8.68 3.59 -1.18
CA GLY A 41 -7.52 2.75 -1.51
C GLY A 41 -6.39 3.51 -2.24
N VAL A 42 -6.67 4.63 -2.90
CA VAL A 42 -5.62 5.52 -3.42
C VAL A 42 -4.87 6.20 -2.28
N ASN A 43 -5.57 6.62 -1.22
CA ASN A 43 -4.93 7.33 -0.11
C ASN A 43 -3.93 6.44 0.65
N VAL A 44 -4.24 5.14 0.83
CA VAL A 44 -3.33 4.18 1.47
C VAL A 44 -2.17 3.77 0.55
N ARG A 45 -2.38 3.70 -0.77
CA ARG A 45 -1.29 3.42 -1.73
C ARG A 45 -0.32 4.59 -1.86
N MET A 46 -0.78 5.83 -1.69
CA MET A 46 0.06 7.01 -1.77
C MET A 46 1.10 7.06 -0.65
N SER A 47 0.79 6.62 0.57
CA SER A 47 1.79 6.62 1.66
C SER A 47 2.94 5.65 1.40
N ASP A 48 2.63 4.45 0.91
CA ASP A 48 3.64 3.43 0.57
C ASP A 48 4.53 3.90 -0.59
N ASN A 49 3.94 4.51 -1.62
CA ASN A 49 4.68 5.07 -2.75
C ASN A 49 5.57 6.25 -2.34
N VAL A 50 5.11 7.10 -1.42
CA VAL A 50 5.92 8.21 -0.88
C VAL A 50 7.10 7.67 -0.07
N PHE A 51 6.88 6.68 0.78
CA PHE A 51 7.97 6.05 1.53
C PHE A 51 8.99 5.40 0.60
N GLN A 52 8.53 4.70 -0.44
CA GLN A 52 9.39 4.11 -1.45
C GLN A 52 10.21 5.17 -2.20
N ALA A 53 9.57 6.28 -2.62
CA ALA A 53 10.24 7.38 -3.29
C ALA A 53 11.32 8.03 -2.39
N ILE A 54 11.01 8.25 -1.11
CA ILE A 54 11.97 8.77 -0.12
C ILE A 54 13.16 7.81 0.02
N PHE A 55 12.91 6.51 0.15
CA PHE A 55 13.98 5.52 0.29
C PHE A 55 14.89 5.47 -0.96
N ILE A 56 14.30 5.48 -2.15
CA ILE A 56 15.04 5.53 -3.42
C ILE A 56 15.87 6.82 -3.50
N PHE A 57 15.30 7.96 -3.11
CA PHE A 57 16.01 9.23 -3.11
C PHE A 57 17.20 9.23 -2.14
N VAL A 58 17.02 8.74 -0.91
CA VAL A 58 18.08 8.65 0.09
C VAL A 58 19.19 7.70 -0.36
N SER A 59 18.83 6.53 -0.89
CA SER A 59 19.83 5.56 -1.40
C SER A 59 20.60 6.10 -2.61
N ALA A 60 19.94 6.80 -3.54
CA ALA A 60 20.59 7.48 -4.65
C ALA A 60 21.64 8.49 -4.16
N ILE A 61 21.28 9.35 -3.19
CA ILE A 61 22.20 10.34 -2.61
C ILE A 61 23.37 9.67 -1.90
N LEU A 62 23.10 8.67 -1.05
CA LEU A 62 24.16 8.01 -0.28
C LEU A 62 25.18 7.34 -1.20
N VAL A 63 24.73 6.57 -2.18
CA VAL A 63 25.64 5.88 -3.10
C VAL A 63 26.38 6.88 -3.99
N ALA A 64 25.72 7.96 -4.44
CA ALA A 64 26.38 9.04 -5.18
C ALA A 64 27.51 9.73 -4.40
N ILE A 65 27.30 10.00 -3.11
CA ILE A 65 28.33 10.58 -2.23
C ILE A 65 29.49 9.58 -2.06
N ILE A 66 29.18 8.31 -1.80
CA ILE A 66 30.19 7.27 -1.61
C ILE A 66 31.08 7.13 -2.85
N THR A 67 30.50 7.08 -4.04
CA THR A 67 31.28 6.96 -5.29
C THR A 67 32.04 8.23 -5.63
N ALA A 68 31.51 9.41 -5.31
CA ALA A 68 32.23 10.67 -5.47
C ALA A 68 33.50 10.70 -4.61
N VAL A 69 33.37 10.33 -3.33
CA VAL A 69 34.49 10.23 -2.39
C VAL A 69 35.47 9.14 -2.84
N ALA A 70 34.98 8.00 -3.33
CA ALA A 70 35.83 6.94 -3.86
C ALA A 70 36.67 7.42 -5.06
N CYS A 71 36.07 8.16 -6.00
CA CYS A 71 36.81 8.72 -7.14
C CYS A 71 37.89 9.73 -6.71
N LEU A 72 37.64 10.49 -5.63
CA LEU A 72 38.65 11.40 -5.06
C LEU A 72 39.76 10.64 -4.31
N ALA A 73 39.43 9.53 -3.65
CA ALA A 73 40.37 8.73 -2.88
C ALA A 73 41.25 7.80 -3.75
N PHE A 74 40.77 7.40 -4.93
CA PHE A 74 41.45 6.47 -5.84
C PHE A 74 41.75 7.11 -7.20
N PRO A 75 42.80 7.95 -7.30
CA PRO A 75 43.14 8.65 -8.55
C PRO A 75 43.52 7.72 -9.71
N GLY A 76 43.80 6.44 -9.44
CA GLY A 76 44.08 5.43 -10.47
C GLY A 76 42.87 5.05 -11.33
N TRP A 77 41.65 5.46 -10.95
CA TRP A 77 40.43 5.14 -11.71
C TRP A 77 40.21 6.00 -12.96
N GLN A 78 40.99 7.07 -13.15
CA GLN A 78 40.87 8.04 -14.26
C GLN A 78 39.46 8.66 -14.43
N LEU A 79 38.55 8.39 -13.50
CA LEU A 79 37.20 8.94 -13.45
C LEU A 79 37.21 10.25 -12.68
N LYS A 80 36.50 11.25 -13.20
CA LYS A 80 36.30 12.50 -12.47
C LYS A 80 35.23 12.30 -11.41
N TRP A 81 35.30 13.09 -10.34
CA TRP A 81 34.37 12.97 -9.20
C TRP A 81 32.89 13.04 -9.62
N TYR A 82 32.54 13.86 -10.61
CA TYR A 82 31.17 13.99 -11.11
C TYR A 82 30.69 12.75 -11.90
N GLU A 83 31.60 12.02 -12.53
CA GLU A 83 31.29 10.74 -13.21
C GLU A 83 31.01 9.67 -12.15
N GLY A 84 31.78 9.69 -11.06
CA GLY A 84 31.52 8.91 -9.85
C GLY A 84 30.13 9.18 -9.27
N VAL A 85 29.75 10.45 -9.10
CA VAL A 85 28.41 10.85 -8.64
C VAL A 85 27.32 10.25 -9.53
N LEU A 86 27.48 10.32 -10.85
CA LEU A 86 26.46 9.89 -11.81
C LEU A 86 26.27 8.35 -11.79
N ILE A 87 27.38 7.61 -11.78
CA ILE A 87 27.37 6.15 -11.66
C ILE A 87 26.79 5.72 -10.30
N GLY A 88 27.18 6.41 -9.23
CA GLY A 88 26.68 6.12 -7.89
C GLY A 88 25.21 6.45 -7.71
N ALA A 89 24.72 7.57 -8.25
CA ALA A 89 23.31 7.92 -8.22
C ALA A 89 22.47 6.86 -8.94
N PHE A 90 22.90 6.44 -10.14
CA PHE A 90 22.23 5.38 -10.89
C PHE A 90 22.23 4.05 -10.14
N GLY A 91 23.39 3.63 -9.63
CA GLY A 91 23.51 2.42 -8.82
C GLY A 91 22.68 2.49 -7.53
N GLY A 92 22.61 3.66 -6.91
CA GLY A 92 21.79 3.91 -5.72
C GLY A 92 20.30 3.87 -6.00
N VAL A 93 19.84 4.33 -7.17
CA VAL A 93 18.44 4.15 -7.59
C VAL A 93 18.11 2.68 -7.80
N ILE A 94 18.95 1.94 -8.53
CA ILE A 94 18.77 0.49 -8.74
C ILE A 94 18.69 -0.22 -7.40
N PHE A 95 19.69 0.01 -6.55
CA PHE A 95 19.75 -0.56 -5.20
C PHE A 95 18.51 -0.16 -4.38
N GLY A 96 18.12 1.10 -4.40
CA GLY A 96 16.98 1.64 -3.70
C GLY A 96 15.66 0.98 -4.08
N VAL A 97 15.43 0.76 -5.38
CA VAL A 97 14.22 0.09 -5.89
C VAL A 97 14.16 -1.36 -5.40
N PHE A 98 15.25 -2.12 -5.57
CA PHE A 98 15.26 -3.53 -5.16
C PHE A 98 15.25 -3.71 -3.64
N ALA A 99 16.02 -2.91 -2.90
CA ALA A 99 16.08 -2.99 -1.44
C ALA A 99 14.76 -2.56 -0.81
N SER A 100 14.15 -1.44 -1.24
CA SER A 100 12.84 -1.00 -0.72
C SER A 100 11.74 -2.03 -1.01
N GLY A 101 11.68 -2.56 -2.24
CA GLY A 101 10.69 -3.58 -2.61
C GLY A 101 10.85 -4.86 -1.79
N THR A 102 12.09 -5.34 -1.62
CA THR A 102 12.38 -6.55 -0.85
C THR A 102 12.05 -6.37 0.64
N ILE A 103 12.44 -5.23 1.25
CA ILE A 103 12.16 -4.94 2.65
C ILE A 103 10.64 -4.90 2.92
N LEU A 104 9.86 -4.27 2.03
CA LEU A 104 8.41 -4.22 2.17
C LEU A 104 7.75 -5.59 2.00
N MET A 105 8.23 -6.42 1.08
CA MET A 105 7.74 -7.81 0.94
C MET A 105 8.02 -8.62 2.20
N VAL A 106 9.24 -8.53 2.75
CA VAL A 106 9.63 -9.23 3.97
C VAL A 106 8.82 -8.74 5.16
N TYR A 107 8.69 -7.43 5.33
CA TYR A 107 7.89 -6.83 6.40
C TYR A 107 6.42 -7.25 6.31
N ARG A 108 5.82 -7.25 5.11
CA ARG A 108 4.45 -7.73 4.89
C ARG A 108 4.31 -9.21 5.21
N ALA A 109 5.27 -10.04 4.81
CA ALA A 109 5.28 -11.47 5.13
C ALA A 109 5.34 -11.71 6.64
N PHE A 110 6.22 -11.00 7.37
CA PHE A 110 6.28 -11.10 8.83
C PHE A 110 4.98 -10.63 9.50
N ARG A 111 4.39 -9.53 9.03
CA ARG A 111 3.13 -9.02 9.59
C ARG A 111 1.98 -10.02 9.37
N HIS A 112 1.95 -10.69 8.22
CA HIS A 112 0.98 -11.73 7.91
C HIS A 112 1.17 -12.98 8.78
N LEU A 113 2.42 -13.42 9.00
CA LEU A 113 2.73 -14.54 9.88
C LEU A 113 2.41 -14.27 11.37
N GLN A 114 2.43 -13.01 11.79
CA GLN A 114 2.12 -12.64 13.18
C GLN A 114 0.62 -12.62 13.49
N GLY A 115 -0.26 -12.91 12.53
CA GLY A 115 -1.70 -13.04 12.77
C GLY A 115 -2.40 -11.75 13.20
N LYS A 116 -1.73 -10.59 13.15
CA LYS A 116 -2.33 -9.28 13.35
C LYS A 116 -3.08 -8.88 12.09
N HIS A 117 -4.28 -9.43 11.95
CA HIS A 117 -5.36 -8.84 11.17
C HIS A 117 -5.96 -7.73 12.03
N ASP A 118 -5.52 -6.49 11.77
CA ASP A 118 -6.27 -5.27 12.07
C ASP A 118 -6.20 -4.39 10.82
#